data_AF-A0A2T4Q3Q9-F1
#
_entry.id   AF-A0A2T4Q3Q9-F1
#
_cell.length_a   1.000
_cell.length_b   1.000
_cell.length_c   1.000
_cell.angle_alpha   90.00
_cell.angle_beta   90.00
_cell.angle_gamma   90.00
#
_symmetry.space_group_name_H-M   'P 1'
#
loop_
_entity.id
_entity.type
_entity.pdbx_description
1 polymer ?
#
loop_
_entity_poly.entity_id
_entity_poly.type
_entity_poly.pdbx_seq_one_letter_code
_entity_poly.pdbx_strand_id
1 'polypeptide(L)'
;MNSQETLNHIELKLTQLITHTEMLKYYLMSHYSKFESSLIEFNTFIIKENNWIKTNSTFLNYTSLSHFVHYQNLISYLIEHPLHTINYGDIFQHIIEYQNMIYRTLVQFKNLTF
;
A
#
# COMPACT_ATOMS: atom_id res chain seq x y z
N MET A 1 3.57 5.30 19.63
CA MET A 1 4.23 6.12 18.61
C MET A 1 3.79 7.56 18.76
N ASN A 2 4.69 8.51 18.53
CA ASN A 2 4.33 9.92 18.38
C ASN A 2 3.87 10.23 16.94
N SER A 3 3.45 11.47 16.68
CA SER A 3 2.97 11.90 15.36
C SER A 3 4.03 11.79 14.26
N GLN A 4 5.28 12.17 14.55
CA GLN A 4 6.38 12.10 13.57
C GLN A 4 6.74 10.66 13.19
N GLU A 5 6.78 9.75 14.16
CA GLU A 5 7.00 8.33 13.91
C GLU A 5 5.89 7.76 13.04
N THR A 6 4.65 8.19 13.25
CA THR A 6 3.48 7.80 12.44
C THR A 6 3.61 8.27 11.00
N LEU A 7 4.01 9.52 10.81
CA LEU A 7 4.24 10.09 9.49
C LEU A 7 5.37 9.36 8.75
N ASN A 8 6.51 9.15 9.40
CA ASN A 8 7.66 8.44 8.83
C ASN A 8 7.29 6.99 8.46
N HIS A 9 6.50 6.32 9.30
CA HIS A 9 5.99 4.98 9.01
C HIS A 9 5.13 5.01 7.74
N ILE A 10 4.13 5.89 7.65
CA ILE A 10 3.25 5.97 6.48
C ILE A 10 4.05 6.21 5.19
N GLU A 11 4.99 7.17 5.20
CA GLU A 11 5.82 7.46 4.02
C GLU A 11 6.64 6.24 3.57
N LEU A 12 7.29 5.57 4.52
CA LEU A 12 8.08 4.37 4.25
C LEU A 12 7.21 3.28 3.61
N LYS A 13 6.01 3.07 4.14
CA LYS A 13 5.12 1.98 3.69
C LYS A 13 4.51 2.25 2.33
N LEU A 14 4.13 3.49 2.05
CA LEU A 14 3.70 3.90 0.71
C LEU A 14 4.82 3.70 -0.33
N THR A 15 6.06 4.05 0.02
CA THR A 15 7.22 3.85 -0.85
C THR A 15 7.50 2.36 -1.10
N GLN A 16 7.40 1.53 -0.07
CA GLN A 16 7.52 0.08 -0.17
C GLN A 16 6.42 -0.52 -1.05
N LEU A 17 5.17 -0.10 -0.90
CA LEU A 17 4.05 -0.54 -1.74
C LEU A 17 4.26 -0.20 -3.22
N ILE A 18 4.75 1.02 -3.55
CA ILE A 18 5.12 1.37 -4.93
C ILE A 18 6.20 0.43 -5.46
N THR A 19 7.23 0.16 -4.66
CA THR A 19 8.31 -0.77 -5.03
C THR A 19 7.78 -2.17 -5.30
N HIS A 20 6.87 -2.67 -4.47
CA HIS A 20 6.24 -3.97 -4.69
C HIS A 20 5.41 -3.99 -5.99
N THR A 21 4.65 -2.94 -6.29
CA THR A 21 3.90 -2.86 -7.56
C THR A 21 4.81 -2.84 -8.79
N GLU A 22 5.99 -2.19 -8.72
CA GLU A 22 7.00 -2.27 -9.78
C GLU A 22 7.56 -3.69 -9.94
N MET A 23 7.88 -4.37 -8.83
CA MET A 23 8.33 -5.76 -8.86
C MET A 23 7.29 -6.70 -9.46
N LEU A 24 6.01 -6.50 -9.12
CA LEU A 24 4.91 -7.27 -9.70
C LEU A 24 4.83 -7.10 -11.21
N LYS A 25 4.88 -5.85 -11.72
CA LYS A 25 4.91 -5.59 -13.17
C LYS A 25 6.11 -6.26 -13.83
N TYR A 26 7.29 -6.11 -13.25
CA TYR A 26 8.52 -6.73 -13.78
C TYR A 26 8.44 -8.25 -13.83
N TYR A 27 8.00 -8.91 -12.76
CA TYR A 27 7.88 -10.36 -12.72
C TYR A 27 6.77 -10.88 -13.63
N LEU A 28 5.67 -10.14 -13.75
CA LEU A 28 4.60 -10.47 -14.69
C LEU A 28 5.08 -10.41 -16.15
N MET A 29 5.90 -9.43 -16.51
CA MET A 29 6.38 -9.23 -17.88
C MET A 29 7.63 -10.04 -18.24
N SER A 30 8.51 -10.34 -17.28
CA SER A 30 9.87 -10.80 -17.59
C SER A 30 10.36 -11.99 -16.77
N HIS A 31 9.77 -12.30 -15.61
CA HIS A 31 10.20 -13.43 -14.77
C HIS A 31 9.01 -14.10 -14.07
N TYR A 32 8.14 -14.71 -14.88
CA TYR A 32 6.85 -15.22 -14.43
C TYR A 32 6.94 -16.23 -13.27
N SER A 33 8.01 -17.03 -13.19
CA SER A 33 8.21 -17.99 -12.10
C SER A 33 8.29 -17.35 -10.71
N LYS A 34 8.55 -16.03 -10.62
CA LYS A 34 8.57 -15.26 -9.37
C LYS A 34 7.29 -14.44 -9.13
N PHE A 35 6.37 -14.42 -10.10
CA PHE A 35 5.20 -13.56 -10.05
C PHE A 35 4.26 -13.94 -8.90
N GLU A 36 3.87 -15.21 -8.81
CA GLU A 36 2.95 -15.67 -7.76
C GLU A 36 3.53 -15.45 -6.35
N SER A 37 4.81 -15.75 -6.14
CA SER A 37 5.47 -15.47 -4.85
C SER A 37 5.45 -13.98 -4.51
N SER A 38 5.73 -13.11 -5.49
CA SER A 38 5.72 -11.66 -5.27
C SER A 38 4.30 -11.13 -5.03
N LEU A 39 3.29 -11.71 -5.66
CA LEU A 39 1.88 -11.39 -5.44
C LEU A 39 1.45 -11.72 -4.01
N ILE A 40 1.85 -12.90 -3.51
CA ILE A 40 1.62 -13.31 -2.13
C ILE A 40 2.33 -12.37 -1.15
N GLU A 41 3.56 -11.98 -1.43
CA GLU A 41 4.31 -11.00 -0.62
C GLU A 41 3.60 -9.65 -0.54
N PHE A 42 3.12 -9.13 -1.68
CA PHE A 42 2.36 -7.88 -1.72
C PHE A 42 1.08 -7.95 -0.88
N ASN A 43 0.26 -8.99 -1.07
CA ASN A 43 -0.97 -9.16 -0.28
C ASN A 43 -0.66 -9.33 1.22
N THR A 44 0.41 -10.08 1.56
CA THR A 44 0.86 -10.26 2.95
C THR A 44 1.34 -8.94 3.57
N PHE A 45 2.00 -8.08 2.80
CA PHE A 45 2.42 -6.75 3.23
C PHE A 45 1.20 -5.92 3.67
N ILE A 46 0.17 -5.86 2.82
CA ILE A 46 -1.04 -5.07 3.10
C ILE A 46 -1.75 -5.59 4.36
N ILE A 47 -1.85 -6.92 4.54
CA ILE A 47 -2.42 -7.53 5.74
C ILE A 47 -1.67 -7.09 7.01
N LYS A 48 -0.34 -7.10 6.97
CA LYS A 48 0.49 -6.64 8.11
C LYS A 48 0.25 -5.17 8.43
N GLU A 49 0.15 -4.32 7.40
CA GLU A 49 -0.10 -2.88 7.59
C GLU A 49 -1.49 -2.61 8.16
N ASN A 50 -2.51 -3.35 7.76
CA ASN A 50 -3.84 -3.23 8.37
C ASN A 50 -3.85 -3.62 9.85
N ASN A 51 -3.12 -4.68 10.22
CA ASN A 51 -2.97 -5.05 11.63
C ASN A 51 -2.24 -3.96 12.42
N TRP A 52 -1.23 -3.33 11.81
CA TRP A 52 -0.54 -2.19 12.41
C TRP A 52 -1.49 -0.99 12.59
N ILE A 53 -2.31 -0.65 11.59
CA ILE A 53 -3.32 0.42 11.68
C ILE A 53 -4.28 0.13 12.82
N LYS A 54 -4.88 -1.07 12.89
CA LYS A 54 -5.81 -1.45 13.96
C LYS A 54 -5.18 -1.28 15.34
N THR A 55 -3.93 -1.73 15.50
CA THR A 55 -3.20 -1.63 16.76
C THR A 55 -2.91 -0.20 17.18
N ASN A 56 -2.61 0.70 16.23
CA ASN A 56 -2.23 2.09 16.54
C ASN A 56 -3.41 3.07 16.52
N SER A 57 -4.52 2.69 15.88
CA SER A 57 -5.75 3.51 15.78
C SER A 57 -6.42 3.77 17.14
N THR A 58 -6.17 2.92 18.14
CA THR A 58 -6.71 3.07 19.48
C THR A 58 -5.89 4.00 20.38
N PHE A 59 -4.65 4.35 19.98
CA PHE A 59 -3.70 5.07 20.84
C PHE A 59 -3.45 6.52 20.44
N LEU A 60 -3.87 6.95 19.24
CA LEU A 60 -3.53 8.26 18.70
C LEU A 60 -4.69 9.25 18.91
N ASN A 61 -4.43 10.36 19.62
CA ASN A 61 -5.34 11.50 19.72
C ASN A 61 -5.27 12.26 18.39
N TYR A 62 -6.21 11.98 17.50
CA TYR A 62 -6.14 12.31 16.08
C TYR A 62 -6.30 13.81 15.76
N THR A 63 -5.30 14.62 16.07
CA THR A 63 -5.25 16.02 15.62
C THR A 63 -4.43 16.20 14.34
N SER A 64 -3.78 15.14 13.84
CA SER A 64 -3.21 15.01 12.48
C SER A 64 -4.02 14.01 11.62
N LEU A 65 -5.35 14.04 11.77
CA LEU A 65 -6.35 13.03 11.38
C LEU A 65 -6.43 12.72 9.87
N SER A 66 -6.16 13.68 8.99
CA SER A 66 -6.41 13.51 7.54
C SER A 66 -5.47 12.50 6.87
N HIS A 67 -4.17 12.51 7.20
CA HIS A 67 -3.18 11.67 6.52
C HIS A 67 -3.32 10.21 6.94
N PHE A 68 -3.54 9.98 8.24
CA PHE A 68 -3.75 8.64 8.76
C PHE A 68 -5.05 8.05 8.24
N VAL A 69 -6.15 8.83 8.20
CA VAL A 69 -7.42 8.37 7.62
C VAL A 69 -7.28 8.05 6.14
N HIS A 70 -6.56 8.88 5.37
CA HIS A 70 -6.38 8.61 3.95
C HIS A 70 -5.52 7.35 3.71
N TYR A 71 -4.44 7.16 4.46
CA TYR A 71 -3.64 5.93 4.44
C TYR A 71 -4.46 4.71 4.87
N GLN A 72 -5.24 4.83 5.93
CA GLN A 72 -6.14 3.78 6.41
C GLN A 72 -7.14 3.37 5.33
N ASN A 73 -7.77 4.33 4.67
CA ASN A 73 -8.74 4.06 3.59
C ASN A 73 -8.07 3.33 2.41
N LEU A 74 -6.85 3.72 2.04
CA LEU A 74 -6.08 3.00 1.01
C LEU A 74 -5.85 1.54 1.44
N ILE A 75 -5.33 1.30 2.64
CA ILE A 75 -5.02 -0.06 3.10
C ILE A 75 -6.29 -0.91 3.24
N SER A 76 -7.41 -0.32 3.71
CA SER A 76 -8.70 -0.99 3.76
C SER A 76 -9.16 -1.43 2.37
N TYR A 77 -9.11 -0.53 1.37
CA TYR A 77 -9.47 -0.84 -0.01
C TYR A 77 -8.62 -1.98 -0.58
N LEU A 78 -7.29 -1.94 -0.38
CA LEU A 78 -6.38 -2.96 -0.87
C LEU A 78 -6.59 -4.34 -0.22
N ILE A 79 -7.14 -4.39 1.01
CA ILE A 79 -7.52 -5.65 1.66
C ILE A 79 -8.84 -6.20 1.17
N GLU A 80 -9.82 -5.32 0.97
CA GLU A 80 -11.14 -5.71 0.45
C GLU A 80 -11.03 -6.21 -0.99
N HIS A 81 -10.02 -5.74 -1.71
CA HIS A 81 -9.72 -6.13 -3.08
C HIS A 81 -8.27 -6.62 -3.20
N PRO A 82 -7.92 -7.85 -2.75
CA PRO A 82 -6.58 -8.36 -2.94
C PRO A 82 -6.30 -8.61 -4.42
N LEU A 83 -5.04 -8.51 -4.85
CA LEU A 83 -4.68 -8.93 -6.19
C LEU A 83 -4.71 -10.45 -6.30
N HIS A 84 -5.37 -10.97 -7.34
CA HIS A 84 -5.52 -12.39 -7.63
C HIS A 84 -5.23 -12.68 -9.10
N THR A 85 -4.60 -13.83 -9.37
CA THR A 85 -4.36 -14.36 -10.72
C THR A 85 -5.66 -14.84 -11.37
N ILE A 86 -6.43 -13.92 -11.95
CA ILE A 86 -7.67 -14.24 -12.70
C ILE A 86 -7.40 -14.30 -14.21
N ASN A 87 -6.75 -13.25 -14.76
CA ASN A 87 -6.36 -13.13 -16.17
C ASN A 87 -5.20 -12.13 -16.30
N TYR A 88 -4.29 -12.34 -17.26
CA TYR A 88 -3.02 -11.61 -17.41
C TYR A 88 -3.18 -10.13 -17.77
N GLY A 89 -4.08 -9.80 -18.71
CA GLY A 89 -4.35 -8.39 -19.05
C GLY A 89 -4.97 -7.66 -17.86
N ASP A 90 -5.92 -8.32 -17.20
CA ASP A 90 -6.69 -7.76 -16.10
C ASP A 90 -5.81 -7.54 -14.86
N ILE A 91 -4.91 -8.46 -14.55
CA ILE A 91 -4.00 -8.31 -13.39
C ILE A 91 -2.95 -7.22 -13.61
N PHE A 92 -2.41 -7.06 -14.83
CA PHE A 92 -1.47 -5.96 -15.10
C PHE A 92 -2.13 -4.60 -14.93
N GLN A 93 -3.37 -4.46 -15.42
CA GLN A 93 -4.17 -3.26 -15.27
C GLN A 93 -4.47 -2.96 -13.80
N HIS A 94 -4.86 -3.97 -13.01
CA HIS A 94 -5.09 -3.79 -11.56
C HIS A 94 -3.82 -3.40 -10.80
N ILE A 95 -2.65 -3.95 -11.15
CA ILE A 95 -1.38 -3.54 -10.55
C ILE A 95 -1.11 -2.04 -10.82
N ILE A 96 -1.38 -1.57 -12.04
CA ILE A 96 -1.23 -0.15 -12.40
C ILE A 96 -2.21 0.72 -11.61
N GLU A 97 -3.48 0.30 -11.51
CA GLU A 97 -4.50 1.02 -10.74
C GLU A 97 -4.07 1.17 -9.28
N TYR A 98 -3.57 0.09 -8.67
CA TYR A 98 -3.15 0.10 -7.27
C TYR A 98 -1.93 0.99 -7.09
N GLN A 99 -0.94 0.86 -7.97
CA GLN A 99 0.23 1.75 -7.96
C GLN A 99 -0.17 3.22 -8.05
N ASN A 100 -1.12 3.57 -8.92
CA ASN A 100 -1.60 4.94 -9.07
C ASN A 100 -2.32 5.43 -7.81
N MET A 101 -3.12 4.59 -7.16
CA MET A 101 -3.76 4.91 -5.88
C MET A 101 -2.71 5.17 -4.79
N ILE A 102 -1.74 4.26 -4.64
CA ILE A 102 -0.65 4.39 -3.67
C ILE A 102 0.17 5.65 -3.93
N TYR A 103 0.53 5.91 -5.18
CA TYR A 103 1.29 7.10 -5.57
C TYR A 103 0.53 8.40 -5.26
N ARG A 104 -0.78 8.46 -5.55
CA ARG A 104 -1.62 9.61 -5.20
C ARG A 104 -1.67 9.83 -3.70
N THR A 105 -1.83 8.77 -2.91
CA THR A 105 -1.78 8.85 -1.44
C THR A 105 -0.42 9.37 -0.96
N LEU A 106 0.69 8.94 -1.56
CA LEU A 106 2.03 9.42 -1.21
C LEU A 106 2.23 10.90 -1.57
N VAL A 107 1.79 11.33 -2.75
CA VAL A 107 1.89 12.74 -3.17
C VAL A 107 1.05 13.63 -2.26
N GLN A 108 -0.19 13.23 -1.94
CA GLN A 108 -1.03 13.97 -1.00
C GLN A 108 -0.40 14.02 0.39
N PHE A 109 0.18 12.91 0.85
CA PHE A 109 0.89 12.84 2.11
C PHE A 109 2.06 13.84 2.15
N LYS A 110 2.88 13.92 1.09
CA LYS A 110 4.02 14.83 1.00
C LYS A 110 3.62 16.30 0.88
N ASN A 111 2.62 16.61 0.05
CA ASN A 111 2.15 17.99 -0.17
C ASN A 111 1.51 18.62 1.08
N LEU A 112 1.16 17.81 2.07
CA LEU A 112 0.52 18.27 3.31
C LEU A 112 1.45 18.16 4.54
N THR A 113 2.65 17.59 4.38
CA THR A 113 3.65 17.47 5.46
C THR A 113 4.83 18.44 5.31
N PHE A 114 4.99 19.07 4.15
CA PHE A 114 5.97 20.12 3.84
C PHE A 114 5.28 21.40 3.40
#